data_AF-A0A9D6QU88-F1
#
_entry.id   AF-A0A9D6QU88-F1
#
_cell.length_a   1.000
_cell.length_b   1.000
_cell.length_c   1.000
_cell.angle_alpha   90.00
_cell.angle_beta   90.00
_cell.angle_gamma   90.00
#
_symmetry.space_group_name_H-M   'P 1'
#
loop_
_entity.id
_entity.type
_entity.pdbx_description
1 polymer ?
#
loop_
_entity_poly.entity_id
_entity_poly.type
_entity_poly.pdbx_seq_one_letter_code
_entity_poly.pdbx_strand_id
1 'polypeptide(L)'
;MRKAQTISRQLRRNVGGASETTRQAPSVAECRAYLLGALHDGTFNRYNQRHRFAQLGTDWLSVLKSCLALTDNTSWIYREGRNRKVYVLETRAKFLDTKFDPKRLNSAEEKIAYLRGFFDAEGGIPRSPSARFYIQLVQNDRIKLEKLKQMLISFGIQSGKIHNPSFHIDPDYFRMFISKKSQENFLKIIGSWHPRKIKTLQQRVMI
;
A
#
# COMPACT_ATOMS: atom_id res chain seq x y z
N MET A 1 -11.42 16.93 -19.07
CA MET A 1 -12.23 16.65 -17.85
C MET A 1 -12.89 15.28 -17.80
N ARG A 2 -13.51 14.74 -18.87
CA ARG A 2 -14.22 13.44 -18.85
C ARG A 2 -13.35 12.20 -18.51
N LYS A 3 -12.08 12.18 -18.95
CA LYS A 3 -11.16 11.04 -18.72
C LYS A 3 -10.77 10.88 -17.24
N ALA A 4 -10.37 11.95 -16.57
CA ALA A 4 -10.02 11.93 -15.16
C ALA A 4 -11.20 11.50 -14.26
N GLN A 5 -12.40 12.00 -14.54
CA GLN A 5 -13.62 11.58 -13.85
C GLN A 5 -13.93 10.09 -14.05
N THR A 6 -13.67 9.56 -15.25
CA THR A 6 -13.86 8.14 -15.55
C THR A 6 -12.87 7.26 -14.79
N ILE A 7 -11.58 7.62 -14.80
CA ILE A 7 -10.54 6.89 -14.07
C ILE A 7 -10.79 6.95 -12.56
N SER A 8 -11.19 8.12 -12.06
CA SER A 8 -11.61 8.33 -10.67
C SER A 8 -12.76 7.40 -10.27
N ARG A 9 -13.81 7.28 -11.10
CA ARG A 9 -14.91 6.32 -10.87
C ARG A 9 -14.43 4.87 -10.92
N GLN A 10 -13.52 4.52 -11.82
CA GLN A 10 -12.95 3.18 -11.89
C GLN A 10 -12.13 2.84 -10.64
N LEU A 11 -11.31 3.77 -10.15
CA LEU A 11 -10.56 3.59 -8.91
C LEU A 11 -11.49 3.37 -7.72
N ARG A 12 -12.58 4.14 -7.61
CA ARG A 12 -13.61 3.92 -6.58
C ARG A 12 -14.22 2.51 -6.63
N ARG A 13 -14.54 2.03 -7.83
CA ARG A 13 -15.07 0.67 -8.03
C ARG A 13 -14.05 -0.40 -7.62
N ASN A 14 -12.77 -0.20 -7.96
CA ASN A 14 -11.72 -1.16 -7.65
C ASN A 14 -11.38 -1.23 -6.16
N VAL A 15 -11.55 -0.13 -5.43
CA VAL A 15 -11.22 -0.06 -4.00
C VAL A 15 -12.32 -0.68 -3.11
N GLY A 16 -13.60 -0.53 -3.43
CA GLY A 16 -14.70 -1.04 -2.58
C GLY A 16 -14.81 -0.33 -1.22
N GLY A 17 -15.95 0.30 -0.92
CA GLY A 17 -16.05 1.27 0.18
C GLY A 17 -16.33 0.68 1.58
N ALA A 18 -15.84 1.38 2.62
CA ALA A 18 -16.48 1.63 3.93
C ALA A 18 -15.60 2.56 4.80
N SER A 19 -15.60 3.87 4.51
CA SER A 19 -15.25 4.93 5.49
C SER A 19 -15.80 6.25 4.95
N GLU A 20 -16.45 7.07 5.78
CA GLU A 20 -17.10 8.32 5.35
C GLU A 20 -16.15 9.33 4.71
N THR A 21 -14.84 9.24 5.00
CA THR A 21 -13.77 10.02 4.34
C THR A 21 -13.47 9.57 2.89
N THR A 22 -14.08 8.47 2.42
CA THR A 22 -13.87 7.86 1.08
C THR A 22 -14.84 8.39 0.00
N ARG A 23 -15.71 9.38 0.31
CA ARG A 23 -16.67 9.90 -0.68
C ARG A 23 -16.04 10.75 -1.78
N GLN A 24 -14.84 11.29 -1.53
CA GLN A 24 -14.04 11.97 -2.55
C GLN A 24 -13.09 10.98 -3.22
N ALA A 25 -12.88 11.17 -4.52
CA ALA A 25 -11.89 10.35 -5.23
C ALA A 25 -10.51 10.86 -4.84
N PRO A 26 -9.50 9.98 -4.73
CA PRO A 26 -8.17 10.44 -4.40
C PRO A 26 -7.67 11.41 -5.46
N SER A 27 -7.03 12.47 -5.00
CA SER A 27 -6.35 13.45 -5.82
C SER A 27 -5.14 12.83 -6.53
N VAL A 28 -4.59 13.56 -7.51
CA VAL A 28 -3.35 13.15 -8.18
C VAL A 28 -2.19 13.01 -7.19
N ALA A 29 -2.11 13.89 -6.18
CA ALA A 29 -1.08 13.85 -5.15
C ALA A 29 -1.21 12.60 -4.26
N GLU A 30 -2.41 12.26 -3.81
CA GLU A 30 -2.67 11.03 -3.06
C GLU A 30 -2.33 9.78 -3.88
N CYS A 31 -2.69 9.74 -5.16
CA CYS A 31 -2.31 8.62 -6.02
C CYS A 31 -0.80 8.49 -6.19
N ARG A 32 -0.05 9.60 -6.31
CA ARG A 32 1.43 9.56 -6.34
C ARG A 32 1.99 9.02 -5.03
N ALA A 33 1.51 9.54 -3.89
CA ALA A 33 1.96 9.12 -2.58
C ALA A 33 1.64 7.64 -2.30
N TYR A 34 0.43 7.20 -2.66
CA TYR A 34 0.03 5.79 -2.59
C TYR A 34 0.94 4.90 -3.42
N LEU A 35 1.26 5.27 -4.66
CA LEU A 35 2.14 4.49 -5.52
C LEU A 35 3.59 4.44 -4.99
N LEU A 36 4.08 5.52 -4.39
CA LEU A 36 5.37 5.53 -3.69
C LEU A 36 5.40 4.60 -2.47
N GLY A 37 4.28 4.50 -1.74
CA GLY A 37 4.10 3.50 -0.68
C GLY A 37 3.99 2.08 -1.22
N ALA A 38 3.25 1.87 -2.32
CA ALA A 38 3.11 0.55 -2.93
C ALA A 38 4.42 0.03 -3.55
N LEU A 39 5.35 0.94 -3.89
CA LEU A 39 6.62 0.63 -4.54
C LEU A 39 7.54 -0.30 -3.72
N HIS A 40 7.28 -0.49 -2.42
CA HIS A 40 8.04 -1.45 -1.61
C HIS A 40 7.82 -2.91 -2.03
N ASP A 41 6.69 -3.24 -2.66
CA ASP A 41 6.47 -4.55 -3.34
C ASP A 41 6.90 -4.50 -4.83
N GLY A 42 7.55 -3.41 -5.23
CA GLY A 42 7.99 -3.16 -6.60
C GLY A 42 9.48 -3.42 -6.81
N THR A 43 9.84 -3.70 -8.05
CA THR A 43 11.24 -3.80 -8.49
C THR A 43 11.52 -2.79 -9.60
N PHE A 44 12.78 -2.39 -9.73
CA PHE A 44 13.22 -1.48 -10.79
C PHE A 44 14.22 -2.18 -11.72
N ASN A 45 13.92 -2.21 -13.01
CA ASN A 45 14.83 -2.70 -14.04
C ASN A 45 15.61 -1.52 -14.62
N ARG A 46 16.93 -1.51 -14.38
CA ARG A 46 17.84 -0.44 -14.83
C ARG A 46 18.06 -0.42 -16.34
N TYR A 47 17.95 -1.55 -17.03
CA TYR A 47 18.21 -1.61 -18.47
C TYR A 47 17.10 -0.95 -19.28
N ASN A 48 15.85 -1.22 -18.92
CA ASN A 48 14.68 -0.68 -19.63
C ASN A 48 14.01 0.50 -18.92
N GLN A 49 14.53 0.89 -17.75
CA GLN A 49 14.08 2.00 -16.91
C GLN A 49 12.58 1.86 -16.55
N ARG A 50 12.21 0.68 -16.06
CA ARG A 50 10.82 0.35 -15.70
C ARG A 50 10.68 -0.10 -14.26
N HIS A 51 9.59 0.34 -13.64
CA HIS A 51 9.10 -0.20 -12.39
C HIS A 51 8.15 -1.37 -12.68
N ARG A 52 8.24 -2.43 -11.89
CA ARG A 52 7.44 -3.65 -11.99
C ARG A 52 6.80 -3.93 -10.65
N PHE A 53 5.50 -4.19 -10.62
CA PHE A 53 4.77 -4.68 -9.45
C PHE A 53 4.22 -6.07 -9.78
N ALA A 54 4.61 -7.10 -9.02
CA ALA A 54 4.26 -8.49 -9.31
C ALA A 54 3.28 -9.03 -8.27
N GLN A 55 2.20 -9.67 -8.70
CA GLN A 55 1.17 -10.19 -7.79
C GLN A 55 0.54 -11.50 -8.26
N LEU A 56 0.00 -12.25 -7.30
CA LEU A 56 -0.89 -13.39 -7.55
C LEU A 56 -2.29 -12.86 -7.89
N GLY A 57 -2.51 -12.56 -9.18
CA GLY A 57 -3.75 -11.99 -9.70
C GLY A 57 -3.61 -10.51 -10.11
N THR A 58 -4.69 -9.95 -10.66
CA THR A 58 -4.69 -8.61 -11.28
C THR A 58 -5.44 -7.55 -10.50
N ASP A 59 -6.14 -7.90 -9.42
CA ASP A 59 -7.08 -6.99 -8.75
C ASP A 59 -6.35 -5.76 -8.18
N TRP A 60 -5.30 -5.99 -7.37
CA TRP A 60 -4.51 -4.87 -6.81
C TRP A 60 -3.70 -4.15 -7.90
N LEU A 61 -3.18 -4.87 -8.90
CA LEU A 61 -2.51 -4.27 -10.06
C LEU A 61 -3.43 -3.31 -10.82
N SER A 62 -4.73 -3.59 -10.86
CA SER A 62 -5.73 -2.72 -11.50
C SER A 62 -5.97 -1.45 -10.70
N VAL A 63 -5.90 -1.50 -9.36
CA VAL A 63 -5.89 -0.30 -8.50
C VAL A 63 -4.67 0.57 -8.81
N LEU A 64 -3.48 -0.03 -8.83
CA LEU A 64 -2.23 0.67 -9.16
C LEU A 64 -2.25 1.27 -10.58
N LYS A 65 -2.77 0.52 -11.56
CA LYS A 65 -2.97 1.00 -12.94
C LYS A 65 -3.87 2.23 -13.00
N SER A 66 -4.97 2.25 -12.24
CA SER A 66 -5.87 3.40 -12.16
C SER A 66 -5.18 4.61 -11.52
N CYS A 67 -4.40 4.41 -10.43
CA CYS A 67 -3.58 5.48 -9.86
C CYS A 67 -2.55 6.03 -10.87
N LEU A 68 -1.85 5.15 -11.59
CA LEU A 68 -0.88 5.57 -12.62
C LEU A 68 -1.56 6.39 -13.72
N ALA A 69 -2.73 5.96 -14.17
CA ALA A 69 -3.51 6.69 -15.17
C ALA A 69 -3.97 8.07 -14.67
N LEU A 70 -4.32 8.23 -13.38
CA LEU A 70 -4.63 9.55 -12.79
C LEU A 70 -3.42 10.48 -12.73
N THR A 71 -2.22 9.92 -12.64
CA THR A 71 -0.96 10.69 -12.63
C THR A 71 -0.40 10.94 -14.04
N ASP A 72 -1.19 10.69 -15.08
CA ASP A 72 -0.82 10.76 -16.50
C ASP A 72 0.33 9.83 -16.89
N ASN A 73 0.46 8.69 -16.22
CA ASN A 73 1.46 7.67 -16.51
C ASN A 73 0.86 6.44 -17.19
N THR A 74 1.52 5.98 -18.24
CA THR A 74 1.15 4.75 -18.95
C THR A 74 1.61 3.53 -18.17
N SER A 75 0.80 2.47 -18.25
CA SER A 75 1.13 1.18 -17.66
C SER A 75 0.35 0.05 -18.30
N TRP A 76 0.90 -1.16 -18.27
CA TRP A 76 0.29 -2.37 -18.82
C TRP A 76 0.43 -3.51 -17.81
N ILE A 77 -0.57 -4.39 -17.81
CA ILE A 77 -0.58 -5.61 -16.99
C ILE A 77 -0.42 -6.78 -17.94
N TYR A 78 0.48 -7.70 -17.62
CA TYR A 78 0.69 -8.93 -18.38
C TYR A 78 0.96 -10.10 -17.45
N ARG A 79 0.75 -11.32 -17.93
CA ARG A 79 1.03 -12.55 -17.19
C ARG A 79 2.50 -12.92 -17.30
N GLU A 80 3.16 -13.22 -16.19
CA GLU A 80 4.56 -13.63 -16.17
C GLU A 80 4.67 -15.17 -16.22
N GLY A 81 5.24 -15.67 -17.32
CA GLY A 81 5.32 -17.09 -17.62
C GLY A 81 3.99 -17.71 -18.09
N ARG A 82 4.07 -18.91 -18.68
CA ARG A 82 2.89 -19.60 -19.24
C ARG A 82 2.00 -20.23 -18.16
N ASN A 83 2.61 -20.86 -17.15
CA ASN A 83 1.91 -21.71 -16.19
C ASN A 83 1.68 -21.06 -14.82
N ARG A 84 2.39 -19.97 -14.50
CA ARG A 84 2.26 -19.29 -13.20
C ARG A 84 1.03 -18.39 -13.19
N LYS A 85 0.40 -18.19 -12.03
CA LYS A 85 -0.69 -17.21 -11.82
C LYS A 85 -0.15 -15.85 -11.36
N VAL A 86 1.07 -15.51 -11.78
CA VAL A 86 1.73 -14.25 -11.45
C VAL A 86 1.50 -13.27 -12.59
N TYR A 87 1.09 -12.07 -12.25
CA TYR A 87 0.88 -10.96 -13.17
C TYR A 87 1.79 -9.81 -12.77
N VAL A 88 2.21 -9.03 -13.76
CA VAL A 88 3.11 -7.91 -13.59
C VAL A 88 2.44 -6.66 -14.16
N LEU A 89 2.39 -5.60 -13.36
CA LEU A 89 2.14 -4.24 -13.82
C LEU A 89 3.48 -3.57 -14.09
N GLU A 90 3.67 -3.03 -15.29
CA GLU A 90 4.86 -2.28 -15.67
C GLU A 90 4.55 -0.81 -15.99
N THR A 91 5.47 0.08 -15.63
CA THR A 91 5.38 1.52 -15.95
C THR A 91 6.76 2.18 -16.04
N ARG A 92 6.81 3.31 -16.75
CA ARG A 92 7.97 4.23 -16.84
C ARG A 92 7.78 5.50 -15.99
N ALA A 93 6.88 5.47 -15.02
CA ALA A 93 6.56 6.63 -14.20
C ALA A 93 7.78 7.14 -13.42
N LYS A 94 8.34 8.28 -13.85
CA LYS A 94 9.61 8.83 -13.33
C LYS A 94 9.54 9.32 -11.88
N PHE A 95 8.34 9.58 -11.36
CA PHE A 95 8.17 10.02 -9.97
C PHE A 95 8.32 8.87 -8.98
N LEU A 96 8.29 7.62 -9.43
CA LEU A 96 8.52 6.45 -8.58
C LEU A 96 10.00 6.38 -8.23
N ASP A 97 10.30 6.45 -6.93
CA ASP A 97 11.67 6.43 -6.43
C ASP A 97 11.76 5.48 -5.22
N THR A 98 12.55 4.42 -5.35
CA THR A 98 12.76 3.43 -4.28
C THR A 98 13.46 4.03 -3.06
N LYS A 99 14.13 5.18 -3.23
CA LYS A 99 14.81 5.93 -2.17
C LYS A 99 13.97 7.09 -1.61
N PHE A 100 12.71 7.20 -2.03
CA PHE A 100 11.84 8.29 -1.59
C PHE A 100 11.74 8.37 -0.06
N ASP A 101 11.97 9.56 0.50
CA ASP A 101 11.79 9.83 1.93
C ASP A 101 10.35 10.28 2.20
N PRO A 102 9.54 9.50 2.96
CA PRO A 102 8.16 9.84 3.26
C PRO A 102 7.99 11.13 4.07
N LYS A 103 9.06 11.65 4.70
CA LYS A 103 9.02 12.97 5.36
C LYS A 103 8.84 14.14 4.38
N ARG A 104 9.07 13.93 3.08
CA ARG A 104 8.89 14.94 2.02
C ARG A 104 7.43 15.17 1.63
N LEU A 105 6.50 14.35 2.13
CA LEU A 105 5.06 14.54 1.88
C LEU A 105 4.55 15.69 2.73
N ASN A 106 3.82 16.62 2.12
CA ASN A 106 3.46 17.89 2.75
C ASN A 106 2.10 17.80 3.46
N SER A 107 1.12 17.15 2.82
CA SER A 107 -0.25 17.07 3.32
C SER A 107 -0.51 15.83 4.19
N ALA A 108 -1.58 15.88 4.98
CA ALA A 108 -2.05 14.74 5.76
C ALA A 108 -2.54 13.61 4.82
N GLU A 109 -3.24 13.98 3.75
CA GLU A 109 -3.83 13.09 2.77
C GLU A 109 -2.75 12.29 2.03
N GLU A 110 -1.67 12.95 1.59
CA GLU A 110 -0.52 12.28 0.98
C GLU A 110 0.14 11.28 1.93
N LYS A 111 0.35 11.68 3.20
CA LYS A 111 0.95 10.79 4.22
C LYS A 111 0.08 9.57 4.48
N ILE A 112 -1.24 9.77 4.60
CA ILE A 112 -2.23 8.69 4.73
C ILE A 112 -2.18 7.77 3.50
N ALA A 113 -2.16 8.34 2.30
CA ALA A 113 -2.09 7.58 1.06
C ALA A 113 -0.79 6.77 0.95
N TYR A 114 0.35 7.36 1.31
CA TYR A 114 1.65 6.66 1.37
C TYR A 114 1.62 5.51 2.37
N LEU A 115 1.15 5.75 3.60
CA LEU A 115 1.00 4.70 4.63
C LEU A 115 0.10 3.57 4.15
N ARG A 116 -0.99 3.88 3.45
CA ARG A 116 -1.91 2.90 2.86
C ARG A 116 -1.24 2.07 1.77
N GLY A 117 -0.51 2.72 0.86
CA GLY A 117 0.26 2.03 -0.18
C GLY A 117 1.33 1.11 0.41
N PHE A 118 2.04 1.62 1.43
CA PHE A 118 3.02 0.83 2.18
C PHE A 118 2.37 -0.37 2.86
N PHE A 119 1.24 -0.16 3.54
CA PHE A 119 0.49 -1.23 4.18
C PHE A 119 0.00 -2.25 3.15
N ASP A 120 -0.44 -1.83 1.97
CA ASP A 120 -0.90 -2.74 0.91
C ASP A 120 0.23 -3.61 0.35
N ALA A 121 1.44 -3.06 0.23
CA ALA A 121 2.66 -3.77 -0.16
C ALA A 121 3.17 -4.72 0.94
N GLU A 122 3.55 -4.15 2.08
CA GLU A 122 4.38 -4.81 3.11
C GLU A 122 3.60 -5.18 4.39
N GLY A 123 2.35 -4.73 4.48
CA GLY A 123 1.53 -4.98 5.65
C GLY A 123 1.07 -6.42 5.78
N GLY A 124 1.08 -6.93 7.01
CA GLY A 124 0.57 -8.26 7.34
C GLY A 124 -0.71 -8.20 8.17
N ILE A 125 -1.63 -9.11 7.85
CA ILE A 125 -2.83 -9.43 8.65
C ILE A 125 -2.97 -10.95 8.70
N PRO A 126 -3.56 -11.51 9.77
CA PRO A 126 -3.71 -12.96 9.90
C PRO A 126 -4.68 -13.50 8.85
N ARG A 127 -4.24 -14.51 8.09
CA ARG A 127 -5.06 -15.17 7.06
C ARG A 127 -6.17 -16.05 7.64
N SER A 128 -5.88 -16.78 8.73
CA SER A 128 -6.83 -17.73 9.32
C SER A 128 -7.82 -17.07 10.27
N PRO A 129 -9.16 -17.15 10.04
CA PRO A 129 -10.20 -16.56 10.90
C PRO A 129 -10.08 -16.84 12.40
N SER A 130 -9.50 -17.99 12.77
CA SER A 130 -9.29 -18.38 14.18
C SER A 130 -8.08 -17.74 14.84
N ALA A 131 -7.13 -17.21 14.07
CA ALA A 131 -5.92 -16.59 14.61
C ALA A 131 -6.24 -15.22 15.23
N ARG A 132 -5.55 -14.88 16.34
CA ARG A 132 -5.66 -13.56 16.98
C ARG A 132 -5.43 -12.45 15.96
N PHE A 133 -6.34 -11.48 15.92
CA PHE A 133 -6.24 -10.35 15.00
C PHE A 133 -5.02 -9.46 15.32
N TYR A 134 -4.28 -9.10 14.27
CA TYR A 134 -3.20 -8.14 14.33
C TYR A 134 -3.06 -7.42 13.00
N ILE A 135 -2.45 -6.24 13.05
CA ILE A 135 -1.97 -5.50 11.88
C ILE A 135 -0.48 -5.28 12.11
N GLN A 136 0.36 -5.66 11.15
CA GLN A 136 1.80 -5.44 11.22
C GLN A 136 2.31 -4.71 9.98
N LEU A 137 3.38 -3.94 10.16
CA LEU A 137 4.21 -3.39 9.10
C LEU A 137 5.59 -4.03 9.18
N VAL A 138 6.12 -4.42 8.03
CA VAL A 138 7.39 -5.14 7.89
C VAL A 138 8.28 -4.38 6.92
N GLN A 139 9.59 -4.33 7.17
CA GLN A 139 10.55 -3.73 6.25
C GLN A 139 11.99 -4.15 6.60
N ASN A 140 12.85 -4.25 5.59
CA ASN A 140 14.27 -4.53 5.82
C ASN A 140 15.06 -3.28 6.25
N ASP A 141 14.52 -2.10 5.95
CA ASP A 141 15.04 -0.81 6.39
C ASP A 141 14.39 -0.36 7.70
N ARG A 142 15.10 -0.54 8.82
CA ARG A 142 14.65 -0.11 10.16
C ARG A 142 14.40 1.39 10.23
N ILE A 143 15.25 2.21 9.60
CA ILE A 143 15.13 3.68 9.65
C ILE A 143 13.82 4.09 8.98
N LYS A 144 13.48 3.48 7.85
CA LYS A 144 12.19 3.71 7.18
C LYS A 144 11.02 3.31 8.07
N LEU A 145 11.11 2.16 8.76
CA LEU A 145 10.06 1.72 9.68
C LEU A 145 9.87 2.69 10.86
N GLU A 146 10.96 3.29 11.38
CA GLU A 146 10.88 4.36 12.38
C GLU A 146 10.21 5.63 11.83
N LYS A 147 10.52 6.04 10.58
CA LYS A 147 9.83 7.17 9.94
C LYS A 147 8.33 6.91 9.81
N LEU A 148 7.94 5.70 9.41
CA LEU A 148 6.53 5.29 9.35
C LEU A 148 5.88 5.32 10.73
N LYS A 149 6.58 4.88 11.76
CA LYS A 149 6.10 4.93 13.15
C LYS A 149 5.81 6.36 13.59
N GLN A 150 6.71 7.31 13.33
CA GLN A 150 6.48 8.72 13.65
C GLN A 150 5.29 9.28 12.87
N MET A 151 5.13 8.89 11.60
CA MET A 151 3.99 9.29 10.79
C MET A 151 2.67 8.74 11.36
N LEU A 152 2.62 7.48 11.78
CA LEU A 152 1.45 6.90 12.44
C LEU A 152 1.10 7.64 13.74
N ILE A 153 2.10 7.98 14.56
CA ILE A 153 1.91 8.76 15.80
C ILE A 153 1.26 10.11 15.50
N SER A 154 1.65 10.78 14.42
CA SER A 154 1.03 12.07 14.02
C SER A 154 -0.46 11.97 13.67
N PHE A 155 -0.98 10.76 13.42
CA PHE A 155 -2.40 10.46 13.22
C PHE A 155 -3.07 9.82 14.44
N GLY A 156 -2.44 9.86 15.62
CA GLY A 156 -2.96 9.23 16.83
C GLY A 156 -2.96 7.70 16.79
N ILE A 157 -2.17 7.09 15.89
CA ILE A 157 -2.06 5.63 15.76
C ILE A 157 -0.78 5.16 16.46
N GLN A 158 -0.94 4.43 17.55
CA GLN A 158 0.17 3.86 18.30
C GLN A 158 0.57 2.50 17.73
N SER A 159 1.88 2.22 17.74
CA SER A 159 2.47 0.93 17.39
C SER A 159 3.41 0.42 18.48
N GLY A 160 3.65 -0.87 18.48
CA GLY A 160 4.60 -1.53 19.38
C GLY A 160 6.06 -1.17 19.09
N LYS A 161 6.97 -1.88 19.77
CA LYS A 161 8.41 -1.77 19.51
C LYS A 161 8.73 -2.40 18.15
N ILE A 162 9.62 -1.74 17.39
CA ILE A 162 10.24 -2.34 16.22
C ILE A 162 11.22 -3.41 16.72
N HIS A 163 11.08 -4.62 16.21
CA HIS A 163 11.90 -5.75 16.60
C HIS A 163 12.09 -6.69 15.40
N ASN A 164 13.12 -7.53 15.47
CA ASN A 164 13.37 -8.58 14.49
C ASN A 164 13.14 -9.95 15.17
N PRO A 165 12.02 -10.64 14.89
CA PRO A 165 11.75 -11.97 15.46
C PRO A 165 12.61 -13.08 14.83
N SER A 166 13.24 -12.82 13.70
CA SER A 166 13.90 -13.80 12.85
C SER A 166 15.37 -13.49 12.68
N PHE A 167 15.98 -12.78 13.63
CA PHE A 167 17.34 -12.23 13.53
C PHE A 167 18.41 -13.26 13.12
N HIS A 168 18.27 -14.52 13.53
CA HIS A 168 19.20 -15.59 13.16
C HIS A 168 19.07 -16.07 11.71
N ILE A 169 17.90 -15.86 11.07
CA ILE A 169 17.57 -16.32 9.71
C ILE A 169 17.63 -15.14 8.72
N ASP A 170 17.07 -13.99 9.13
CA ASP A 170 17.02 -12.76 8.37
C ASP A 170 17.29 -11.60 9.33
N PRO A 171 18.56 -11.12 9.44
CA PRO A 171 18.96 -10.10 10.40
C PRO A 171 18.33 -8.72 10.11
N ASP A 172 17.82 -8.53 8.89
CA ASP A 172 17.23 -7.26 8.47
C ASP A 172 15.69 -7.28 8.53
N TYR A 173 15.04 -8.41 8.81
CA TYR A 173 13.58 -8.49 8.91
C TYR A 173 13.00 -7.74 10.13
N PHE A 174 12.78 -6.44 10.01
CA PHE A 174 12.15 -5.65 11.07
C PHE A 174 10.64 -5.61 10.91
N ARG A 175 9.92 -5.72 12.04
CA ARG A 175 8.47 -5.54 12.09
C ARG A 175 8.03 -4.70 13.27
N MET A 176 6.86 -4.09 13.12
CA MET A 176 6.10 -3.53 14.23
C MET A 176 4.61 -3.85 14.08
N PHE A 177 3.95 -4.06 15.21
CA PHE A 177 2.50 -4.25 15.25
C PHE A 177 1.80 -2.95 15.57
N ILE A 178 0.67 -2.68 14.91
CA ILE A 178 -0.26 -1.63 15.35
C ILE A 178 -0.85 -2.05 16.68
N SER A 179 -0.84 -1.14 17.66
CA SER A 179 -1.36 -1.42 19.00
C SER A 179 -2.83 -1.81 18.91
N LYS A 180 -3.28 -2.72 19.80
CA LYS A 180 -4.69 -3.16 19.82
C LYS A 180 -5.66 -1.97 19.90
N LYS A 181 -5.32 -0.97 20.71
CA LYS A 181 -6.13 0.25 20.91
C LYS A 181 -6.20 1.16 19.68
N SER A 182 -5.24 1.06 18.76
CA SER A 182 -5.19 1.89 17.56
C SER A 182 -5.55 1.15 16.27
N GLN A 183 -5.91 -0.14 16.34
CA GLN A 183 -6.28 -0.92 15.14
C GLN A 183 -7.51 -0.35 14.44
N GLU A 184 -8.54 0.05 15.20
CA GLU A 184 -9.74 0.69 14.63
C GLU A 184 -9.39 2.02 13.94
N ASN A 185 -8.65 2.91 14.62
CA ASN A 185 -8.19 4.18 14.04
C ASN A 185 -7.32 3.95 12.80
N PHE A 186 -6.45 2.94 12.81
CA PHE A 186 -5.65 2.57 11.64
C PHE A 186 -6.55 2.20 10.47
N LEU A 187 -7.59 1.38 10.68
CA LEU A 187 -8.48 0.96 9.61
C LEU A 187 -9.36 2.11 9.09
N LYS A 188 -9.81 3.00 9.98
CA LYS A 188 -10.63 4.17 9.64
C LYS A 188 -9.86 5.23 8.85
N ILE A 189 -8.62 5.51 9.26
CA ILE A 189 -7.78 6.59 8.69
C ILE A 189 -6.92 6.06 7.54
N ILE A 190 -6.17 5.00 7.78
CA ILE A 190 -5.23 4.42 6.81
C ILE A 190 -5.98 3.39 5.95
N GLY A 191 -6.55 2.34 6.54
CA GLY A 191 -7.26 1.32 5.79
C GLY A 191 -6.39 0.62 4.73
N SER A 192 -7.03 0.07 3.71
CA SER A 192 -6.39 -0.67 2.62
C SER A 192 -7.12 -0.43 1.31
N TRP A 193 -6.39 -0.37 0.19
CA TRP A 193 -6.96 -0.45 -1.16
C TRP A 193 -6.65 -1.78 -1.84
N HIS A 194 -5.91 -2.67 -1.19
CA HIS A 194 -5.63 -4.01 -1.71
C HIS A 194 -6.87 -4.90 -1.54
N PRO A 195 -7.51 -5.40 -2.62
CA PRO A 195 -8.81 -6.08 -2.53
C PRO A 195 -8.82 -7.31 -1.63
N ARG A 196 -7.75 -8.13 -1.66
CA ARG A 196 -7.57 -9.25 -0.73
C ARG A 196 -7.54 -8.82 0.74
N LYS A 197 -6.82 -7.74 1.08
CA LYS A 197 -6.71 -7.26 2.46
C LYS A 197 -8.04 -6.69 2.93
N ILE A 198 -8.73 -5.92 2.09
CA ILE A 198 -10.09 -5.41 2.37
C ILE A 198 -11.04 -6.55 2.73
N LYS A 199 -11.11 -7.61 1.91
CA LYS A 199 -11.96 -8.78 2.18
C LYS A 199 -11.65 -9.41 3.55
N THR A 200 -10.37 -9.61 3.86
CA THR A 200 -9.97 -10.16 5.16
C THR A 200 -10.29 -9.21 6.32
N LEU A 201 -10.12 -7.90 6.15
CA LEU A 201 -10.41 -6.91 7.19
C LEU A 201 -11.91 -6.84 7.50
N GLN A 202 -12.77 -6.81 6.47
CA GLN A 202 -14.23 -6.82 6.61
C GLN A 202 -14.76 -8.06 7.34
N GLN A 203 -14.09 -9.21 7.19
CA GLN A 203 -14.47 -10.44 7.91
C GLN A 203 -14.03 -10.45 9.38
N ARG A 204 -13.05 -9.62 9.76
CA ARG A 204 -12.38 -9.67 11.06
C ARG A 204 -12.75 -8.54 11.99
N VAL A 205 -13.10 -7.41 11.42
CA VAL A 205 -13.52 -6.20 12.09
C VAL A 205 -14.90 -5.93 11.53
N MET A 206 -15.90 -5.74 12.38
CA MET A 206 -17.23 -5.32 11.94
C MET A 206 -17.12 -3.89 11.39
N ILE A 207 -16.75 -3.84 10.10
CA ILE A 207 -16.88 -2.81 9.07
C ILE A 207 -18.27 -2.16 9.04
#